data_AF-A0A090XF88-F1
#
_entry.id   AF-A0A090XF88-F1
#
_cell.length_a   1.000
_cell.length_b   1.000
_cell.length_c   1.000
_cell.angle_alpha   90.00
_cell.angle_beta   90.00
_cell.angle_gamma   90.00
#
_symmetry.space_group_name_H-M   'P 1'
#
loop_
_entity.id
_entity.type
_entity.pdbx_description
1 polymer ?
#
loop_
_entity_poly.entity_id
_entity_poly.type
_entity_poly.pdbx_seq_one_letter_code
_entity_poly.pdbx_strand_id
1 'polypeptide(L)'
;KERQFLVLESCLRELFRTCQECSRTCQNDITSQGTLITVVSICPLEHVRKWSSQPIINGRGAGNILLTSHLLFSGAQVTNTLRMLRHMNVEVISDQMYNIYQNALLFPAVDKIWQQEQEELISQLDSQEVDITADGRFDSPGFSAKYLTYSAHVQQINKILHSVQVQLGESERAMASVNMEKEGLIKQLEFLKEKCIHIRSLGTDRHPAIRKHMETQEPGIAHYFDIWHISKSVKKKMAAASKQAGCQELQMWVQATTNHLYNSAKAGAGDRKLTVDVWLSLQNHAINEHTGHGGSYPRCLNNEIPESTRKWMDPNSQAYDHLKKITGDKRLLKDVGQMSPHGQTYALEAFHSVLINFAPKSQAFSPAGMLARTRLAILHYNENSDRCQAVTQRGDPCFTVTTSKARKGHATAREKKTDPTYEYVGKLVQEVMASNEQCTSLEEVAVAKKRIFPAPRNAAFTRPSKRELVKARRSRFGQVTP
;
A
#
# COMPACT_ATOMS: atom_id res chain seq x y z
N LYS A 1 26.67 5.32 -14.65
CA LYS A 1 25.59 4.63 -15.41
C LYS A 1 25.80 4.92 -16.88
N GLU A 2 25.91 3.89 -17.71
CA GLU A 2 26.00 4.06 -19.17
C GLU A 2 24.65 4.57 -19.73
N ARG A 3 24.70 5.43 -20.74
CA ARG A 3 23.48 5.94 -21.41
C ARG A 3 23.00 4.93 -22.44
N GLN A 4 21.68 4.77 -22.56
CA GLN A 4 21.04 3.90 -23.54
C GLN A 4 20.30 4.75 -24.57
N PHE A 5 20.40 4.38 -25.85
CA PHE A 5 19.80 5.11 -26.97
C PHE A 5 18.91 4.20 -27.81
N LEU A 6 17.82 4.75 -28.32
CA LEU A 6 17.01 4.11 -29.35
C LEU A 6 17.58 4.51 -30.73
N VAL A 7 17.90 3.52 -31.55
CA VAL A 7 18.44 3.71 -32.90
C VAL A 7 17.51 3.00 -33.89
N LEU A 8 17.08 3.70 -34.93
CA LEU A 8 16.24 3.13 -35.97
C LEU A 8 17.03 2.14 -36.84
N GLU A 9 16.35 1.13 -37.37
CA GLU A 9 16.98 0.10 -38.21
C GLU A 9 17.65 0.71 -39.45
N SER A 10 17.08 1.75 -40.05
CA SER A 10 17.68 2.47 -41.19
C SER A 10 19.05 3.06 -40.85
N CYS A 11 19.21 3.65 -39.66
CA CYS A 11 20.48 4.19 -39.19
C CYS A 11 21.51 3.07 -38.92
N LEU A 12 21.06 1.90 -38.45
CA LEU A 12 21.94 0.72 -38.34
C LEU A 12 22.38 0.23 -39.72
N ARG A 13 21.47 0.13 -40.68
CA ARG A 13 21.79 -0.27 -42.06
C ARG A 13 22.78 0.69 -42.72
N GLU A 14 22.65 2.00 -42.45
CA GLU A 14 23.61 3.01 -42.88
C GLU A 14 24.99 2.81 -42.25
N LEU A 15 25.05 2.61 -40.93
CA LEU A 15 26.30 2.40 -40.19
C LEU A 15 27.08 1.17 -40.66
N PHE A 16 26.37 0.10 -41.02
CA PHE A 16 26.96 -1.16 -41.50
C PHE A 16 26.98 -1.27 -43.03
N ARG A 17 26.70 -0.19 -43.77
CA ARG A 17 26.63 -0.24 -45.24
C ARG A 17 27.96 -0.59 -45.90
N THR A 18 29.08 -0.20 -45.30
CA THR A 18 30.42 -0.28 -45.90
C THR A 18 31.35 -1.16 -45.08
N CYS A 19 32.07 -2.05 -45.74
CA CYS A 19 33.08 -2.91 -45.13
C CYS A 19 34.27 -2.07 -44.62
N GLN A 20 34.71 -2.29 -43.38
CA GLN A 20 35.83 -1.56 -42.79
C GLN A 20 37.20 -2.00 -43.35
N GLU A 21 37.27 -3.16 -44.01
CA GLU A 21 38.52 -3.72 -44.55
C GLU A 21 38.70 -3.39 -46.04
N CYS A 22 37.65 -3.58 -46.85
CA CYS A 22 37.73 -3.40 -48.31
C CYS A 22 36.91 -2.23 -48.87
N SER A 23 36.20 -1.48 -48.01
CA SER A 23 35.35 -0.34 -48.40
C SER A 23 34.22 -0.65 -49.40
N ARG A 24 33.92 -1.92 -49.66
CA ARG A 24 32.79 -2.34 -50.51
C ARG A 24 31.48 -2.37 -49.72
N THR A 25 30.37 -2.25 -50.43
CA THR A 25 29.02 -2.36 -49.86
C THR A 25 28.80 -3.75 -49.26
N CYS A 26 28.28 -3.81 -48.04
CA CYS A 26 27.94 -5.04 -47.33
C CYS A 26 26.45 -5.40 -47.49
N GLN A 27 26.17 -6.70 -47.45
CA GLN A 27 24.85 -7.21 -47.13
C GLN A 27 24.73 -7.37 -45.61
N ASN A 28 23.66 -6.81 -45.05
CA ASN A 28 23.45 -6.75 -43.60
C ASN A 28 22.22 -7.58 -43.22
N ASP A 29 22.45 -8.63 -42.45
CA ASP A 29 21.40 -9.35 -41.73
C ASP A 29 21.27 -8.78 -40.32
N ILE A 30 20.06 -8.38 -39.95
CA ILE A 30 19.77 -7.76 -38.66
C ILE A 30 18.74 -8.63 -37.96
N THR A 31 19.10 -9.16 -36.79
CA THR A 31 18.22 -9.99 -35.97
C THR A 31 18.03 -9.36 -34.60
N SER A 32 16.88 -9.59 -33.98
CA SER A 32 16.57 -9.13 -32.63
C SER A 32 16.24 -10.29 -31.69
N GLN A 33 16.61 -10.15 -30.41
CA GLN A 33 16.17 -11.00 -29.32
C GLN A 33 15.76 -10.13 -28.13
N GLY A 34 14.50 -9.72 -28.12
CA GLY A 34 14.03 -8.65 -27.25
C GLY A 34 14.73 -7.34 -27.59
N THR A 35 15.47 -6.77 -26.64
CA THR A 35 16.22 -5.52 -26.85
C THR A 35 17.61 -5.72 -27.48
N LEU A 36 18.10 -6.96 -27.58
CA LEU A 36 19.40 -7.26 -28.17
C LEU A 36 19.27 -7.28 -29.70
N ILE A 37 19.99 -6.40 -30.38
CA ILE A 37 20.10 -6.39 -31.83
C ILE A 37 21.47 -6.97 -32.18
N THR A 38 21.50 -7.90 -33.13
CA THR A 38 22.73 -8.45 -33.69
C THR A 38 22.76 -8.15 -35.18
N VAL A 39 23.87 -7.57 -35.65
CA VAL A 39 24.10 -7.28 -37.07
C VAL A 39 25.23 -8.19 -37.55
N VAL A 40 24.96 -8.94 -38.61
CA VAL A 40 25.96 -9.69 -39.37
C VAL A 40 26.10 -9.04 -40.74
N SER A 41 27.27 -8.48 -41.00
CA SER A 41 27.60 -7.76 -42.22
C SER A 41 28.62 -8.55 -43.02
N ILE A 42 28.30 -8.86 -44.28
CA ILE A 42 29.17 -9.64 -45.18
C ILE A 42 29.39 -8.85 -46.47
N CYS A 43 30.66 -8.70 -46.89
CA CYS A 43 31.01 -8.04 -48.15
C CYS A 43 31.25 -9.06 -49.29
N PRO A 44 31.38 -8.62 -50.57
CA PRO A 44 31.63 -9.51 -51.70
C PRO A 44 32.99 -10.25 -51.67
N LEU A 45 33.90 -9.85 -50.77
CA LEU A 45 35.17 -10.55 -50.52
C LEU A 45 35.09 -11.42 -49.26
N GLU A 46 33.88 -11.71 -48.78
CA GLU A 46 33.59 -12.59 -47.64
C GLU A 46 34.14 -12.16 -46.27
N HIS A 47 34.63 -10.93 -46.12
CA HIS A 47 34.88 -10.37 -44.78
C HIS A 47 33.56 -10.31 -43.98
N VAL A 48 33.55 -10.91 -42.79
CA VAL A 48 32.38 -10.99 -41.90
C VAL A 48 32.60 -10.12 -40.68
N ARG A 49 31.66 -9.19 -40.43
CA ARG A 49 31.61 -8.40 -39.21
C ARG A 49 30.35 -8.75 -38.42
N LYS A 50 30.53 -9.25 -37.20
CA LYS A 50 29.44 -9.46 -36.23
C LYS A 50 29.47 -8.36 -35.18
N TRP A 51 28.33 -7.73 -34.93
CA TRP A 51 28.17 -6.69 -33.92
C TRP A 51 26.89 -6.90 -33.12
N SER A 52 26.92 -6.55 -31.83
CA SER A 52 25.77 -6.62 -30.93
C SER A 52 25.54 -5.26 -30.27
N SER A 53 24.28 -4.86 -30.14
CA SER A 53 23.91 -3.55 -29.57
C SER A 53 24.20 -3.39 -28.08
N GLN A 54 24.50 -4.49 -27.39
CA GLN A 54 24.73 -4.52 -25.95
C GLN A 54 25.53 -5.77 -25.55
N PRO A 55 26.18 -5.76 -24.37
CA PRO A 55 26.83 -6.94 -23.82
C PRO A 55 25.86 -8.11 -23.63
N ILE A 56 26.37 -9.32 -23.84
CA ILE A 56 25.66 -10.56 -23.56
C ILE A 56 26.18 -11.09 -22.23
N ILE A 57 25.31 -11.12 -21.21
CA ILE A 57 25.62 -11.56 -19.85
C ILE A 57 24.98 -12.93 -19.65
N ASN A 58 25.83 -13.96 -19.57
CA ASN A 58 25.41 -15.35 -19.44
C ASN A 58 24.33 -15.76 -20.49
N GLY A 59 24.63 -15.49 -21.76
CA GLY A 59 23.74 -15.82 -22.89
C GLY A 59 22.54 -14.88 -23.08
N ARG A 60 22.43 -13.79 -22.30
CA ARG A 60 21.28 -12.88 -22.32
C ARG A 60 21.71 -11.44 -22.57
N GLY A 61 21.01 -10.71 -23.43
CA GLY A 61 21.30 -9.28 -23.63
C GLY A 61 21.08 -8.48 -22.35
N ALA A 62 22.05 -7.66 -21.95
CA ALA A 62 22.02 -6.90 -20.70
C ALA A 62 20.73 -6.05 -20.54
N GLY A 63 20.26 -5.43 -21.62
CA GLY A 63 19.05 -4.64 -21.67
C GLY A 63 17.77 -5.44 -21.43
N ASN A 64 17.74 -6.74 -21.73
CA ASN A 64 16.60 -7.58 -21.36
C ASN A 64 16.51 -7.75 -19.85
N ILE A 65 17.65 -7.95 -19.18
CA ILE A 65 17.73 -8.06 -17.71
C ILE A 65 17.35 -6.71 -17.08
N LEU A 66 17.90 -5.60 -17.58
CA LEU A 66 17.64 -4.26 -17.05
C LEU A 66 16.19 -3.83 -17.27
N LEU A 67 15.64 -4.01 -18.47
CA LEU A 67 14.26 -3.64 -18.79
C LEU A 67 13.26 -4.43 -17.93
N THR A 68 13.41 -5.76 -17.84
CA THR A 68 12.53 -6.60 -17.00
C THR A 68 12.61 -6.19 -15.53
N SER A 69 13.82 -5.95 -15.01
CA SER A 69 14.06 -5.52 -13.63
C SER A 69 13.37 -4.19 -13.33
N HIS A 70 13.63 -3.17 -14.14
CA HIS A 70 13.07 -1.84 -13.91
C HIS A 70 11.56 -1.78 -14.13
N LEU A 71 11.00 -2.59 -15.04
CA LEU A 71 9.55 -2.71 -15.19
C LEU A 71 8.86 -3.19 -13.91
N LEU A 72 9.46 -4.13 -13.18
CA LEU A 72 8.90 -4.62 -11.93
C LEU A 72 9.21 -3.69 -10.75
N PHE A 73 10.48 -3.32 -10.57
CA PHE A 73 10.97 -2.65 -9.36
C PHE A 73 10.51 -1.19 -9.24
N SER A 74 10.16 -0.54 -10.36
CA SER A 74 9.54 0.79 -10.37
C SER A 74 8.03 0.78 -10.08
N GLY A 75 7.40 -0.40 -10.02
CA GLY A 75 5.95 -0.53 -9.94
C GLY A 75 5.23 -0.26 -11.26
N ALA A 76 5.96 -0.10 -12.37
CA ALA A 76 5.37 0.16 -13.68
C ALA A 76 4.35 -0.91 -14.12
N GLN A 77 3.40 -0.45 -14.92
CA GLN A 77 2.39 -1.30 -15.55
C GLN A 77 3.02 -2.00 -16.75
N VAL A 78 3.49 -3.23 -16.54
CA VAL A 78 4.25 -4.02 -17.54
C VAL A 78 3.53 -4.07 -18.87
N THR A 79 2.27 -4.50 -18.88
CA THR A 79 1.47 -4.64 -20.11
C THR A 79 1.30 -3.30 -20.83
N ASN A 80 1.05 -2.20 -20.09
CA ASN A 80 0.90 -0.88 -20.70
C ASN A 80 2.22 -0.38 -21.28
N THR A 81 3.34 -0.62 -20.58
CA THR A 81 4.67 -0.16 -20.97
C THR A 81 5.16 -0.93 -22.20
N LEU A 82 5.07 -2.26 -22.20
CA LEU A 82 5.43 -3.08 -23.36
C LEU A 82 4.52 -2.78 -24.55
N ARG A 83 3.22 -2.57 -24.35
CA ARG A 83 2.31 -2.14 -25.42
C ARG A 83 2.72 -0.80 -26.02
N MET A 84 3.07 0.18 -25.18
CA MET A 84 3.54 1.49 -25.65
C MET A 84 4.81 1.34 -26.50
N LEU A 85 5.79 0.56 -26.04
CA LEU A 85 7.03 0.31 -26.80
C LEU A 85 6.74 -0.36 -28.16
N ARG A 86 5.83 -1.34 -28.18
CA ARG A 86 5.39 -2.01 -29.42
C ARG A 86 4.65 -1.08 -30.37
N HIS A 87 3.82 -0.15 -29.86
CA HIS A 87 3.18 0.87 -30.71
C HIS A 87 4.18 1.82 -31.37
N MET A 88 5.31 2.08 -30.70
CA MET A 88 6.45 2.83 -31.24
C MET A 88 7.33 1.98 -32.17
N ASN A 89 7.00 0.69 -32.36
CA ASN A 89 7.79 -0.29 -33.11
C ASN A 89 9.21 -0.49 -32.54
N VAL A 90 9.34 -0.40 -31.21
CA VAL A 90 10.59 -0.71 -30.50
C VAL A 90 10.65 -2.21 -30.25
N GLU A 91 11.74 -2.84 -30.68
CA GLU A 91 12.04 -4.24 -30.40
C GLU A 91 12.24 -4.46 -28.90
N VAL A 92 11.38 -5.30 -28.31
CA VAL A 92 11.32 -5.55 -26.87
C VAL A 92 10.97 -7.01 -26.59
N ILE A 93 11.21 -7.42 -25.35
CA ILE A 93 10.86 -8.75 -24.87
C ILE A 93 9.35 -9.06 -25.03
N SER A 94 9.05 -10.35 -25.23
CA SER A 94 7.68 -10.85 -25.20
C SER A 94 7.14 -10.94 -23.78
N ASP A 95 5.82 -10.97 -23.62
CA ASP A 95 5.18 -11.15 -22.31
C ASP A 95 5.54 -12.52 -21.70
N GLN A 96 5.72 -13.55 -22.52
CA GLN A 96 6.18 -14.87 -22.07
C GLN A 96 7.59 -14.80 -21.48
N MET A 97 8.53 -14.17 -22.18
CA MET A 97 9.90 -14.03 -21.66
C MET A 97 9.92 -13.15 -20.42
N TYR A 98 9.15 -12.06 -20.36
CA TYR A 98 9.02 -11.27 -19.13
C TYR A 98 8.61 -12.15 -17.93
N ASN A 99 7.60 -13.01 -18.09
CA ASN A 99 7.16 -13.91 -17.02
C ASN A 99 8.26 -14.91 -16.61
N ILE A 100 9.06 -15.41 -17.55
CA ILE A 100 10.18 -16.32 -17.27
C ILE A 100 11.24 -15.59 -16.42
N TYR A 101 11.70 -14.41 -16.84
CA TYR A 101 12.64 -13.57 -16.08
C TYR A 101 12.10 -13.24 -14.69
N GLN A 102 10.81 -12.89 -14.62
CA GLN A 102 10.15 -12.52 -13.38
C GLN A 102 10.18 -13.65 -12.35
N ASN A 103 9.85 -14.88 -12.76
CA ASN A 103 9.84 -16.01 -11.85
C ASN A 103 11.25 -16.52 -11.52
N ALA A 104 12.17 -16.49 -12.48
CA ALA A 104 13.52 -17.03 -12.30
C ALA A 104 14.45 -16.12 -11.48
N LEU A 105 14.39 -14.81 -11.73
CA LEU A 105 15.35 -13.83 -11.22
C LEU A 105 14.70 -12.75 -10.35
N LEU A 106 13.62 -12.13 -10.83
CA LEU A 106 13.10 -10.91 -10.18
C LEU A 106 12.39 -11.19 -8.85
N PHE A 107 11.47 -12.15 -8.80
CA PHE A 107 10.78 -12.49 -7.55
C PHE A 107 11.73 -13.01 -6.46
N PRO A 108 12.69 -13.89 -6.76
CA PRO A 108 13.71 -14.28 -5.78
C PRO A 108 14.54 -13.11 -5.27
N ALA A 109 14.98 -12.20 -6.16
CA ALA A 109 15.72 -11.01 -5.75
C ALA A 109 14.91 -10.12 -4.80
N VAL A 110 13.62 -9.89 -5.09
CA VAL A 110 12.72 -9.15 -4.20
C VAL A 110 12.55 -9.83 -2.85
N ASP A 111 12.37 -11.15 -2.83
CA ASP A 111 12.25 -11.91 -1.59
C ASP A 111 13.51 -11.80 -0.73
N LYS A 112 14.69 -11.98 -1.32
CA LYS A 112 15.98 -11.91 -0.62
C LYS A 112 16.25 -10.51 -0.04
N ILE A 113 16.14 -9.46 -0.86
CA ILE A 113 16.39 -8.09 -0.39
C ILE A 113 15.37 -7.68 0.70
N TRP A 114 14.10 -8.07 0.54
CA TRP A 114 13.11 -7.82 1.58
C TRP A 114 13.43 -8.56 2.88
N GLN A 115 13.84 -9.84 2.82
CA GLN A 115 14.20 -10.60 4.02
C GLN A 115 15.37 -9.98 4.76
N GLN A 116 16.41 -9.55 4.02
CA GLN A 116 17.57 -8.85 4.60
C GLN A 116 17.16 -7.56 5.32
N GLU A 117 16.41 -6.68 4.66
CA GLU A 117 15.96 -5.44 5.31
C GLU A 117 15.00 -5.72 6.48
N GLN A 118 14.15 -6.76 6.38
CA GLN A 118 13.26 -7.14 7.48
C GLN A 118 14.06 -7.63 8.70
N GLU A 119 15.10 -8.43 8.49
CA GLU A 119 15.98 -8.91 9.56
C GLU A 119 16.69 -7.74 10.25
N GLU A 120 17.21 -6.77 9.49
CA GLU A 120 17.81 -5.56 10.05
C GLU A 120 16.82 -4.77 10.92
N LEU A 121 15.57 -4.61 10.45
CA LEU A 121 14.52 -3.95 11.24
C LEU A 121 14.15 -4.73 12.50
N ILE A 122 14.10 -6.07 12.43
CA ILE A 122 13.85 -6.91 13.60
C ILE A 122 14.98 -6.78 14.62
N SER A 123 16.24 -6.82 14.17
CA SER A 123 17.40 -6.64 15.04
C SER A 123 17.44 -5.25 15.69
N GLN A 124 17.01 -4.20 15.00
CA GLN A 124 16.91 -2.85 15.57
C GLN A 124 15.89 -2.76 16.72
N LEU A 125 14.86 -3.62 16.71
CA LEU A 125 13.78 -3.66 17.70
C LEU A 125 14.07 -4.65 18.83
N ASP A 126 15.24 -5.28 18.85
CA ASP A 126 15.60 -6.23 19.89
C ASP A 126 15.55 -5.58 21.28
N SER A 127 15.00 -6.32 22.25
CA SER A 127 14.81 -5.88 23.63
C SER A 127 13.91 -4.64 23.82
N GLN A 128 13.16 -4.20 22.81
CA GLN A 128 12.22 -3.08 22.92
C GLN A 128 10.77 -3.56 22.86
N GLU A 129 9.90 -2.90 23.62
CA GLU A 129 8.47 -3.03 23.40
C GLU A 129 8.01 -2.08 22.28
N VAL A 130 7.22 -2.62 21.35
CA VAL A 130 6.79 -1.89 20.15
C VAL A 130 5.30 -1.57 20.16
N ASP A 131 4.94 -0.43 19.58
CA ASP A 131 3.56 -0.07 19.30
C ASP A 131 3.30 -0.29 17.81
N ILE A 132 2.34 -1.15 17.53
CA ILE A 132 2.02 -1.58 16.18
C ILE A 132 0.67 -0.99 15.79
N THR A 133 0.56 -0.52 14.55
CA THR A 133 -0.73 -0.36 13.89
C THR A 133 -0.86 -1.40 12.81
N ALA A 134 -2.04 -1.99 12.66
CA ALA A 134 -2.30 -3.01 11.66
C ALA A 134 -3.62 -2.78 10.92
N ASP A 135 -3.58 -2.95 9.60
CA ASP A 135 -4.74 -2.79 8.72
C ASP A 135 -4.65 -3.72 7.49
N GLY A 136 -5.82 -4.04 6.95
CA GLY A 136 -6.02 -4.95 5.83
C GLY A 136 -6.45 -4.24 4.55
N ARG A 137 -5.79 -4.55 3.43
CA ARG A 137 -6.17 -4.10 2.09
C ARG A 137 -6.49 -5.26 1.16
N PHE A 138 -7.71 -5.29 0.65
CA PHE A 138 -8.12 -6.23 -0.40
C PHE A 138 -7.62 -5.81 -1.80
N ASP A 139 -7.32 -6.80 -2.63
CA ASP A 139 -6.80 -6.66 -3.99
C ASP A 139 -7.83 -6.16 -5.00
N SER A 140 -9.12 -6.41 -4.81
CA SER A 140 -10.19 -5.90 -5.69
C SER A 140 -11.33 -5.26 -4.88
N PRO A 141 -12.15 -4.39 -5.50
CA PRO A 141 -13.38 -3.90 -4.88
C PRO A 141 -14.51 -4.94 -4.93
N GLY A 142 -15.34 -4.96 -3.88
CA GLY A 142 -16.58 -5.76 -3.83
C GLY A 142 -16.37 -7.23 -3.46
N PHE A 143 -17.37 -8.08 -3.76
CA PHE A 143 -17.37 -9.51 -3.41
C PHE A 143 -16.46 -10.40 -4.29
N SER A 144 -15.50 -9.80 -4.99
CA SER A 144 -14.57 -10.51 -5.90
C SER A 144 -13.14 -10.59 -5.39
N ALA A 145 -12.89 -10.13 -4.15
CA ALA A 145 -11.55 -10.09 -3.56
C ALA A 145 -10.94 -11.49 -3.46
N LYS A 146 -9.70 -11.62 -3.92
CA LYS A 146 -8.94 -12.87 -3.91
C LYS A 146 -7.85 -12.86 -2.85
N TYR A 147 -7.23 -11.70 -2.63
CA TYR A 147 -6.15 -11.52 -1.69
C TYR A 147 -6.45 -10.40 -0.71
N LEU A 148 -6.09 -10.62 0.54
CA LEU A 148 -5.94 -9.58 1.56
C LEU A 148 -4.45 -9.42 1.85
N THR A 149 -3.96 -8.18 1.82
CA THR A 149 -2.66 -7.81 2.36
C THR A 149 -2.88 -7.16 3.73
N TYR A 150 -2.47 -7.84 4.80
CA TYR A 150 -2.57 -7.35 6.17
C TYR A 150 -1.19 -6.86 6.64
N SER A 151 -1.06 -5.58 6.95
CA SER A 151 0.25 -4.92 7.12
C SER A 151 0.43 -4.47 8.56
N ALA A 152 1.66 -4.55 9.09
CA ALA A 152 2.04 -4.07 10.41
C ALA A 152 3.04 -2.92 10.27
N HIS A 153 2.66 -1.75 10.75
CA HIS A 153 3.53 -0.59 10.90
C HIS A 153 3.98 -0.46 12.35
N VAL A 154 5.28 -0.28 12.57
CA VAL A 154 5.87 -0.03 13.89
C VAL A 154 6.09 1.46 14.05
N GLN A 155 5.49 2.06 15.07
CA GLN A 155 5.50 3.52 15.25
C GLN A 155 6.90 4.07 15.55
N GLN A 156 7.68 3.35 16.37
CA GLN A 156 8.99 3.76 16.86
C GLN A 156 10.00 4.02 15.73
N ILE A 157 9.99 3.17 14.71
CA ILE A 157 10.90 3.25 13.55
C ILE A 157 10.22 3.82 12.31
N ASN A 158 8.92 4.07 12.38
CA ASN A 158 8.11 4.55 11.26
C ASN A 158 8.24 3.70 9.98
N LYS A 159 8.27 2.36 10.12
CA LYS A 159 8.40 1.39 9.01
C LYS A 159 7.28 0.37 9.01
N ILE A 160 7.00 -0.21 7.84
CA ILE A 160 6.26 -1.47 7.74
C ILE A 160 7.24 -2.60 8.07
N LEU A 161 7.02 -3.27 9.19
CA LEU A 161 7.86 -4.37 9.67
C LEU A 161 7.49 -5.69 8.99
N HIS A 162 6.19 -5.93 8.76
CA HIS A 162 5.71 -7.18 8.19
C HIS A 162 4.40 -7.01 7.43
N SER A 163 4.15 -7.89 6.46
CA SER A 163 2.87 -8.02 5.80
C SER A 163 2.52 -9.48 5.55
N VAL A 164 1.25 -9.83 5.78
CA VAL A 164 0.69 -11.15 5.50
C VAL A 164 -0.18 -11.07 4.26
N GLN A 165 0.02 -11.99 3.31
CA GLN A 165 -0.90 -12.21 2.21
C GLN A 165 -1.81 -13.39 2.54
N VAL A 166 -3.11 -13.13 2.70
CA VAL A 166 -4.14 -14.16 2.88
C VAL A 166 -4.88 -14.33 1.55
N GLN A 167 -4.94 -15.55 1.03
CA GLN A 167 -5.77 -15.90 -0.12
C GLN A 167 -7.14 -16.43 0.32
N LEU A 168 -8.21 -16.00 -0.35
CA LEU A 168 -9.56 -16.49 -0.09
C LEU A 168 -9.63 -18.02 -0.29
N GLY A 169 -10.03 -18.73 0.77
CA GLY A 169 -10.12 -20.19 0.81
C GLY A 169 -8.80 -20.92 1.07
N GLU A 170 -7.74 -20.24 1.51
CA GLU A 170 -6.48 -20.90 1.87
C GLU A 170 -6.54 -21.69 3.18
N SER A 171 -7.50 -21.37 4.04
CA SER A 171 -7.75 -22.04 5.32
C SER A 171 -9.25 -22.02 5.64
N GLU A 172 -9.69 -22.88 6.55
CA GLU A 172 -11.08 -22.87 7.07
C GLU A 172 -11.45 -21.51 7.69
N ARG A 173 -10.46 -20.83 8.27
CA ARG A 173 -10.60 -19.49 8.85
C ARG A 173 -10.70 -18.39 7.80
N ALA A 174 -10.37 -18.64 6.52
CA ALA A 174 -10.35 -17.68 5.43
C ALA A 174 -11.37 -17.98 4.30
N MET A 175 -12.49 -18.64 4.61
CA MET A 175 -13.51 -19.03 3.62
C MET A 175 -14.40 -17.88 3.11
N ALA A 176 -14.38 -16.73 3.77
CA ALA A 176 -15.12 -15.53 3.39
C ALA A 176 -14.22 -14.29 3.57
N SER A 177 -14.40 -13.27 2.74
CA SER A 177 -13.60 -12.04 2.78
C SER A 177 -13.63 -11.37 4.15
N VAL A 178 -14.78 -11.36 4.82
CA VAL A 178 -14.96 -10.83 6.18
C VAL A 178 -14.14 -11.56 7.25
N ASN A 179 -13.72 -12.80 6.99
CA ASN A 179 -12.89 -13.57 7.94
C ASN A 179 -11.39 -13.42 7.66
N MET A 180 -11.02 -12.97 6.45
CA MET A 180 -9.62 -12.87 6.05
C MET A 180 -8.83 -11.87 6.89
N GLU A 181 -9.46 -10.77 7.35
CA GLU A 181 -8.78 -9.79 8.21
C GLU A 181 -8.37 -10.38 9.55
N LYS A 182 -9.25 -11.18 10.17
CA LYS A 182 -8.90 -11.89 11.40
C LYS A 182 -7.78 -12.91 11.17
N GLU A 183 -7.81 -13.64 10.05
CA GLU A 183 -6.73 -14.58 9.71
C GLU A 183 -5.40 -13.85 9.48
N GLY A 184 -5.43 -12.71 8.80
CA GLY A 184 -4.27 -11.86 8.57
C GLY A 184 -3.64 -11.38 9.88
N LEU A 185 -4.48 -10.94 10.83
CA LEU A 185 -4.03 -10.55 12.17
C LEU A 185 -3.39 -11.73 12.92
N ILE A 186 -4.04 -12.89 12.96
CA ILE A 186 -3.53 -14.06 13.68
C ILE A 186 -2.14 -14.45 13.16
N LYS A 187 -2.00 -14.59 11.83
CA LYS A 187 -0.70 -14.91 11.21
C LYS A 187 0.36 -13.85 11.48
N GLN A 188 -0.03 -12.58 11.51
CA GLN A 188 0.88 -11.49 11.82
C GLN A 188 1.36 -11.56 13.29
N LEU A 189 0.46 -11.84 14.24
CA LEU A 189 0.82 -12.02 15.64
C LEU A 189 1.70 -13.25 15.86
N GLU A 190 1.40 -14.36 15.17
CA GLU A 190 2.24 -15.57 15.16
C GLU A 190 3.67 -15.26 14.68
N PHE A 191 3.82 -14.52 13.57
CA PHE A 191 5.13 -14.08 13.07
C PHE A 191 5.88 -13.21 14.08
N LEU A 192 5.20 -12.23 14.70
CA LEU A 192 5.84 -11.33 15.67
C LEU A 192 6.30 -12.09 16.93
N LYS A 193 5.52 -13.08 17.38
CA LYS A 193 5.90 -13.99 18.48
C LYS A 193 7.10 -14.86 18.11
N GLU A 194 7.10 -15.43 16.91
CA GLU A 194 8.22 -16.24 16.40
C GLU A 194 9.53 -15.45 16.33
N LYS A 195 9.44 -14.16 15.97
CA LYS A 195 10.58 -13.23 15.92
C LYS A 195 10.89 -12.55 17.26
N CYS A 196 10.28 -13.01 18.36
CA CYS A 196 10.49 -12.47 19.70
C CYS A 196 10.22 -10.95 19.83
N ILE A 197 9.33 -10.39 19.01
CA ILE A 197 8.96 -8.97 19.09
C ILE A 197 7.91 -8.78 20.19
N HIS A 198 8.25 -7.97 21.19
CA HIS A 198 7.36 -7.66 22.32
C HIS A 198 6.39 -6.54 21.97
N ILE A 199 5.11 -6.86 21.81
CA ILE A 199 4.07 -5.90 21.43
C ILE A 199 3.48 -5.26 22.68
N ARG A 200 3.77 -3.97 22.91
CA ARG A 200 3.13 -3.18 23.97
C ARG A 200 1.68 -2.89 23.63
N SER A 201 1.46 -2.36 22.42
CA SER A 201 0.12 -1.99 21.97
C SER A 201 -0.12 -2.29 20.50
N LEU A 202 -1.40 -2.54 20.18
CA LEU A 202 -1.88 -2.80 18.83
C LEU A 202 -3.04 -1.85 18.52
N GLY A 203 -2.90 -1.02 17.49
CA GLY A 203 -3.98 -0.21 16.92
C GLY A 203 -4.60 -0.89 15.70
N THR A 204 -5.92 -1.10 15.69
CA THR A 204 -6.65 -1.63 14.53
C THR A 204 -7.94 -0.87 14.25
N ASP A 205 -8.58 -1.22 13.14
CA ASP A 205 -9.99 -0.90 12.89
C ASP A 205 -10.94 -1.57 13.90
N ARG A 206 -12.18 -1.07 13.93
CA ARG A 206 -13.26 -1.55 14.82
C ARG A 206 -13.90 -2.85 14.33
N HIS A 207 -13.10 -3.88 14.06
CA HIS A 207 -13.59 -5.17 13.59
C HIS A 207 -13.99 -6.09 14.79
N PRO A 208 -15.28 -6.48 14.94
CA PRO A 208 -15.75 -7.21 16.13
C PRO A 208 -15.02 -8.52 16.39
N ALA A 209 -14.66 -9.26 15.34
CA ALA A 209 -13.96 -10.54 15.48
C ALA A 209 -12.50 -10.39 15.91
N ILE A 210 -11.84 -9.28 15.52
CA ILE A 210 -10.48 -8.93 15.95
C ILE A 210 -10.52 -8.52 17.41
N ARG A 211 -11.45 -7.62 17.76
CA ARG A 211 -11.69 -7.20 19.14
C ARG A 211 -11.86 -8.40 20.07
N LYS A 212 -12.76 -9.32 19.74
CA LYS A 212 -12.98 -10.53 20.55
C LYS A 212 -11.71 -11.36 20.66
N HIS A 213 -10.97 -11.54 19.57
CA HIS A 213 -9.73 -12.30 19.59
C HIS A 213 -8.70 -11.68 20.53
N MET A 214 -8.42 -10.38 20.40
CA MET A 214 -7.51 -9.65 21.30
C MET A 214 -7.94 -9.75 22.76
N GLU A 215 -9.23 -9.54 23.06
CA GLU A 215 -9.76 -9.63 24.43
C GLU A 215 -9.60 -11.04 25.04
N THR A 216 -9.72 -12.10 24.24
CA THR A 216 -9.74 -13.49 24.75
C THR A 216 -8.42 -14.26 24.62
N GLN A 217 -7.56 -13.92 23.67
CA GLN A 217 -6.36 -14.70 23.33
C GLN A 217 -5.07 -13.91 23.53
N GLU A 218 -5.14 -12.57 23.52
CA GLU A 218 -3.98 -11.69 23.65
C GLU A 218 -4.17 -10.63 24.76
N PRO A 219 -4.58 -11.02 25.98
CA PRO A 219 -4.95 -10.06 27.03
C PRO A 219 -3.78 -9.20 27.52
N GLY A 220 -2.52 -9.62 27.27
CA GLY A 220 -1.32 -8.86 27.60
C GLY A 220 -1.00 -7.71 26.64
N ILE A 221 -1.66 -7.64 25.47
CA ILE A 221 -1.42 -6.59 24.48
C ILE A 221 -2.48 -5.50 24.64
N ALA A 222 -2.05 -4.25 24.79
CA ALA A 222 -2.97 -3.12 24.84
C ALA A 222 -3.62 -2.90 23.46
N HIS A 223 -4.88 -3.31 23.30
CA HIS A 223 -5.63 -3.15 22.04
C HIS A 223 -6.37 -1.81 21.99
N TYR A 224 -6.10 -1.04 20.93
CA TYR A 224 -6.67 0.27 20.67
C TYR A 224 -7.35 0.35 19.30
N PHE A 225 -8.28 1.30 19.17
CA PHE A 225 -8.96 1.64 17.92
C PHE A 225 -8.43 2.91 17.28
N ASP A 226 -8.47 2.92 15.95
CA ASP A 226 -8.28 4.12 15.17
C ASP A 226 -9.38 5.16 15.46
N ILE A 227 -8.94 6.33 15.94
CA ILE A 227 -9.79 7.47 16.27
C ILE A 227 -10.52 7.97 15.02
N TRP A 228 -9.92 7.91 13.83
CA TRP A 228 -10.54 8.44 12.61
C TRP A 228 -11.89 7.77 12.31
N HIS A 229 -11.96 6.44 12.46
CA HIS A 229 -13.20 5.69 12.26
C HIS A 229 -14.30 6.09 13.26
N ILE A 230 -13.93 6.37 14.51
CA ILE A 230 -14.86 6.85 15.56
C ILE A 230 -15.30 8.29 15.24
N SER A 231 -14.35 9.17 14.98
CA SER A 231 -14.55 10.58 14.62
C SER A 231 -15.48 10.73 13.41
N LYS A 232 -15.27 9.93 12.35
CA LYS A 232 -16.13 9.90 11.16
C LYS A 232 -17.57 9.51 11.49
N SER A 233 -17.77 8.53 12.37
CA SER A 233 -19.11 8.10 12.82
C SER A 233 -19.80 9.19 13.65
N VAL A 234 -19.08 9.78 14.62
CA VAL A 234 -19.59 10.89 15.45
C VAL A 234 -19.95 12.09 14.58
N LYS A 235 -19.05 12.50 13.67
CA LYS A 235 -19.28 13.60 12.72
C LYS A 235 -20.55 13.38 11.90
N LYS A 236 -20.77 12.16 11.39
CA LYS A 236 -21.97 11.82 10.62
C LYS A 236 -23.24 11.93 11.46
N LYS A 237 -23.23 11.44 12.71
CA LYS A 237 -24.37 11.55 13.63
C LYS A 237 -24.68 13.01 13.98
N MET A 238 -23.66 13.80 14.33
CA MET A 238 -23.80 15.23 14.63
C MET A 238 -24.34 16.02 13.44
N ALA A 239 -23.80 15.79 12.24
CA ALA A 239 -24.25 16.46 11.01
C ALA A 239 -25.64 16.00 10.53
N ALA A 240 -26.10 14.83 10.95
CA ALA A 240 -27.48 14.40 10.70
C ALA A 240 -28.45 15.05 11.70
N ALA A 241 -28.07 15.11 12.98
CA ALA A 241 -28.86 15.78 14.02
C ALA A 241 -29.01 17.29 13.75
N SER A 242 -27.96 17.95 13.23
CA SER A 242 -28.02 19.38 12.89
C SER A 242 -29.04 19.76 11.81
N LYS A 243 -29.54 18.77 11.05
CA LYS A 243 -30.57 18.97 10.02
C LYS A 243 -31.99 18.81 10.55
N GLN A 244 -32.17 18.39 11.79
CA GLN A 244 -33.48 18.28 12.42
C GLN A 244 -33.98 19.67 12.82
N ALA A 245 -35.30 19.88 12.77
CA ALA A 245 -35.92 21.13 13.21
C ALA A 245 -35.57 21.40 14.69
N GLY A 246 -35.15 22.62 15.01
CA GLY A 246 -34.75 23.01 16.36
C GLY A 246 -33.30 22.67 16.75
N CYS A 247 -32.54 22.01 15.87
CA CYS A 247 -31.19 21.50 16.17
C CYS A 247 -30.08 22.13 15.31
N GLN A 248 -30.36 23.19 14.56
CA GLN A 248 -29.43 23.78 13.59
C GLN A 248 -28.11 24.25 14.23
N GLU A 249 -28.15 24.66 15.49
CA GLU A 249 -26.97 25.06 16.26
C GLU A 249 -25.93 23.94 16.39
N LEU A 250 -26.30 22.66 16.33
CA LEU A 250 -25.33 21.55 16.35
C LEU A 250 -24.32 21.62 15.21
N GLN A 251 -24.65 22.28 14.09
CA GLN A 251 -23.77 22.38 12.94
C GLN A 251 -22.43 23.05 13.27
N MET A 252 -22.43 24.10 14.11
CA MET A 252 -21.19 24.79 14.50
C MET A 252 -20.34 23.94 15.48
N TRP A 253 -20.98 22.98 16.15
CA TRP A 253 -20.34 22.09 17.11
C TRP A 253 -19.74 20.83 16.48
N VAL A 254 -20.15 20.43 15.27
CA VAL A 254 -19.64 19.23 14.58
C VAL A 254 -18.11 19.12 14.62
N GLN A 255 -17.40 20.19 14.24
CA GLN A 255 -15.94 20.18 14.21
C GLN A 255 -15.32 20.21 15.61
N ALA A 256 -15.92 20.99 16.53
CA ALA A 256 -15.46 21.08 17.92
C ALA A 256 -15.58 19.72 18.62
N THR A 257 -16.70 19.01 18.45
CA THR A 257 -16.91 17.65 18.94
C THR A 257 -15.86 16.68 18.40
N THR A 258 -15.55 16.71 17.10
CA THR A 258 -14.51 15.82 16.54
C THR A 258 -13.12 16.17 17.06
N ASN A 259 -12.79 17.44 17.25
CA ASN A 259 -11.51 17.85 17.82
C ASN A 259 -11.39 17.43 19.29
N HIS A 260 -12.49 17.58 20.05
CA HIS A 260 -12.55 17.17 21.44
C HIS A 260 -12.36 15.66 21.60
N LEU A 261 -12.84 14.85 20.65
CA LEU A 261 -12.58 13.40 20.62
C LEU A 261 -11.08 13.09 20.56
N TYR A 262 -10.33 13.74 19.67
CA TYR A 262 -8.86 13.59 19.59
C TYR A 262 -8.16 14.09 20.86
N ASN A 263 -8.61 15.23 21.40
CA ASN A 263 -8.08 15.76 22.65
C ASN A 263 -8.33 14.81 23.83
N SER A 264 -9.49 14.14 23.86
CA SER A 264 -9.84 13.17 24.89
C SER A 264 -8.90 11.97 24.85
N ALA A 265 -8.62 11.42 23.66
CA ALA A 265 -7.65 10.33 23.49
C ALA A 265 -6.24 10.74 23.97
N LYS A 266 -5.81 11.96 23.61
CA LYS A 266 -4.51 12.51 24.03
C LYS A 266 -4.44 12.73 25.54
N ALA A 267 -5.47 13.33 26.14
CA ALA A 267 -5.53 13.61 27.58
C ALA A 267 -5.63 12.34 28.42
N GLY A 268 -6.34 11.33 27.91
CA GLY A 268 -6.47 10.04 28.57
C GLY A 268 -5.20 9.21 28.57
N ALA A 269 -4.28 9.42 27.60
CA ALA A 269 -2.99 8.72 27.52
C ALA A 269 -3.08 7.18 27.67
N GLY A 270 -4.16 6.58 27.17
CA GLY A 270 -4.42 5.15 27.26
C GLY A 270 -5.26 4.71 28.46
N ASP A 271 -5.51 5.59 29.45
CA ASP A 271 -6.49 5.36 30.52
C ASP A 271 -7.91 5.46 29.95
N ARG A 272 -8.60 4.31 29.94
CA ARG A 272 -9.94 4.17 29.40
C ARG A 272 -10.96 5.05 30.12
N LYS A 273 -10.87 5.14 31.45
CA LYS A 273 -11.83 5.87 32.29
C LYS A 273 -11.60 7.36 32.12
N LEU A 274 -10.35 7.82 32.22
CA LEU A 274 -10.02 9.22 32.02
C LEU A 274 -10.40 9.69 30.61
N THR A 275 -10.15 8.88 29.57
CA THR A 275 -10.54 9.21 28.19
C THR A 275 -12.05 9.43 28.06
N VAL A 276 -12.86 8.58 28.71
CA VAL A 276 -14.32 8.70 28.73
C VAL A 276 -14.79 9.92 29.52
N ASP A 277 -14.19 10.18 30.68
CA ASP A 277 -14.54 11.33 31.53
C ASP A 277 -14.23 12.66 30.82
N VAL A 278 -13.06 12.76 30.17
CA VAL A 278 -12.71 13.93 29.33
C VAL A 278 -13.66 14.05 28.15
N TRP A 279 -14.03 12.95 27.48
CA TRP A 279 -14.99 12.99 26.37
C TRP A 279 -16.36 13.51 26.81
N LEU A 280 -16.87 13.03 27.94
CA LEU A 280 -18.17 13.43 28.48
C LEU A 280 -18.19 14.89 28.94
N SER A 281 -17.03 15.46 29.31
CA SER A 281 -16.93 16.89 29.66
C SER A 281 -17.36 17.83 28.53
N LEU A 282 -17.40 17.36 27.28
CA LEU A 282 -17.94 18.10 26.13
C LEU A 282 -19.38 18.61 26.37
N GLN A 283 -20.18 17.86 27.13
CA GLN A 283 -21.56 18.25 27.43
C GLN A 283 -21.57 19.55 28.26
N ASN A 284 -20.75 19.63 29.31
CA ASN A 284 -20.58 20.83 30.11
C ASN A 284 -19.94 21.96 29.27
N HIS A 285 -18.92 21.64 28.45
CA HIS A 285 -18.28 22.64 27.59
C HIS A 285 -19.27 23.28 26.61
N ALA A 286 -20.27 22.53 26.11
CA ALA A 286 -21.25 23.05 25.18
C ALA A 286 -22.12 24.16 25.77
N ILE A 287 -22.28 24.19 27.09
CA ILE A 287 -23.06 25.17 27.86
C ILE A 287 -22.18 26.11 28.69
N ASN A 288 -20.89 26.20 28.36
CA ASN A 288 -19.88 27.03 29.04
C ASN A 288 -19.61 26.65 30.51
N GLU A 289 -19.82 25.40 30.88
CA GLU A 289 -19.44 24.86 32.19
C GLU A 289 -18.08 24.16 32.11
N HIS A 290 -17.09 24.64 32.87
CA HIS A 290 -15.69 24.15 32.84
C HIS A 290 -15.28 23.41 34.12
N THR A 291 -16.24 23.19 35.02
CA THR A 291 -16.10 22.50 36.30
C THR A 291 -17.28 21.54 36.51
N GLY A 292 -17.22 20.69 37.54
CA GLY A 292 -18.32 19.77 37.85
C GLY A 292 -18.47 18.63 36.84
N HIS A 293 -17.39 18.32 36.13
CA HIS A 293 -17.30 17.15 35.28
C HIS A 293 -17.28 15.87 36.13
N GLY A 294 -17.74 14.76 35.57
CA GLY A 294 -17.78 13.48 36.27
C GLY A 294 -16.43 12.77 36.36
N GLY A 295 -16.28 11.91 37.36
CA GLY A 295 -15.19 10.94 37.46
C GLY A 295 -13.82 11.55 37.78
N SER A 296 -12.79 11.14 37.02
CA SER A 296 -11.38 11.49 37.26
C SER A 296 -10.97 12.85 36.68
N TYR A 297 -11.87 13.54 35.99
CA TYR A 297 -11.58 14.80 35.28
C TYR A 297 -12.50 15.94 35.77
N PRO A 298 -12.42 16.40 37.03
CA PRO A 298 -13.44 17.27 37.63
C PRO A 298 -13.49 18.71 37.08
N ARG A 299 -12.43 19.16 36.39
CA ARG A 299 -12.32 20.50 35.79
C ARG A 299 -11.45 20.50 34.55
N CYS A 300 -11.66 21.48 33.67
CA CYS A 300 -10.81 21.71 32.51
C CYS A 300 -9.34 21.95 32.90
N LEU A 301 -8.42 21.40 32.09
CA LEU A 301 -6.96 21.60 32.23
C LEU A 301 -6.42 22.75 31.34
N ASN A 302 -7.28 23.40 30.57
CA ASN A 302 -6.90 24.46 29.64
C ASN A 302 -7.11 25.84 30.28
N ASN A 303 -6.26 26.80 29.91
CA ASN A 303 -6.48 28.22 30.24
C ASN A 303 -7.71 28.78 29.52
N GLU A 304 -8.23 29.93 29.98
CA GLU A 304 -9.34 30.63 29.34
C GLU A 304 -9.07 30.80 27.83
N ILE A 305 -10.04 30.38 27.02
CA ILE A 305 -9.98 30.55 25.56
C ILE A 305 -10.36 32.01 25.27
N PRO A 306 -9.49 32.83 24.66
CA PRO A 306 -9.81 34.20 24.31
C PRO A 306 -11.03 34.22 23.38
N GLU A 307 -12.09 34.93 23.79
CA GLU A 307 -13.38 35.10 23.12
C GLU A 307 -13.86 33.91 22.27
N SER A 308 -14.78 33.11 22.83
CA SER A 308 -15.44 32.06 22.07
C SER A 308 -16.25 32.66 20.91
N THR A 309 -15.73 32.55 19.69
CA THR A 309 -16.48 32.81 18.43
C THR A 309 -17.67 31.85 18.23
N ARG A 310 -17.93 30.93 19.18
CA ARG A 310 -19.02 29.96 19.15
C ARG A 310 -20.08 30.34 20.17
N LYS A 311 -21.35 30.25 19.75
CA LYS A 311 -22.49 30.41 20.65
C LYS A 311 -22.64 29.14 21.50
N TRP A 312 -22.68 29.31 22.82
CA TRP A 312 -23.03 28.25 23.77
C TRP A 312 -24.47 27.79 23.56
N MET A 313 -24.73 26.51 23.79
CA MET A 313 -26.09 25.96 23.71
C MET A 313 -26.90 26.35 24.94
N ASP A 314 -28.22 26.42 24.80
CA ASP A 314 -29.13 26.49 25.94
C ASP A 314 -29.28 25.07 26.54
N PRO A 315 -29.05 24.87 27.86
CA PRO A 315 -29.23 23.58 28.53
C PRO A 315 -30.63 22.96 28.39
N ASN A 316 -31.64 23.76 28.05
CA ASN A 316 -33.01 23.32 27.81
C ASN A 316 -33.34 23.15 26.32
N SER A 317 -32.37 23.34 25.43
CA SER A 317 -32.58 23.22 23.99
C SER A 317 -32.67 21.77 23.55
N GLN A 318 -33.52 21.52 22.55
CA GLN A 318 -33.58 20.22 21.88
C GLN A 318 -32.21 19.81 21.30
N ALA A 319 -31.43 20.78 20.82
CA ALA A 319 -30.11 20.54 20.28
C ALA A 319 -29.14 20.00 21.34
N TYR A 320 -29.17 20.55 22.56
CA TYR A 320 -28.35 20.08 23.67
C TYR A 320 -28.70 18.65 24.09
N ASP A 321 -29.99 18.30 24.12
CA ASP A 321 -30.42 16.92 24.40
C ASP A 321 -29.96 15.93 23.33
N HIS A 322 -29.98 16.34 22.05
CA HIS A 322 -29.41 15.55 20.97
C HIS A 322 -27.90 15.38 21.08
N LEU A 323 -27.17 16.44 21.47
CA LEU A 323 -25.73 16.37 21.76
C LEU A 323 -25.48 15.31 22.85
N LYS A 324 -26.12 15.46 24.02
CA LYS A 324 -25.98 14.53 25.17
C LYS A 324 -26.27 13.09 24.77
N LYS A 325 -27.33 12.86 23.98
CA LYS A 325 -27.70 11.53 23.49
C LYS A 325 -26.63 10.92 22.56
N ILE A 326 -26.03 11.73 21.69
CA ILE A 326 -24.96 11.26 20.79
C ILE A 326 -23.68 10.98 21.57
N THR A 327 -23.27 11.91 22.44
CA THR A 327 -22.01 11.82 23.19
C THR A 327 -22.06 10.78 24.30
N GLY A 328 -23.21 10.59 24.94
CA GLY A 328 -23.44 9.63 26.02
C GLY A 328 -23.91 8.24 25.56
N ASP A 329 -23.91 7.95 24.27
CA ASP A 329 -24.29 6.63 23.75
C ASP A 329 -23.36 5.54 24.31
N LYS A 330 -23.92 4.54 25.01
CA LYS A 330 -23.14 3.51 25.72
C LYS A 330 -22.18 2.75 24.80
N ARG A 331 -22.53 2.54 23.53
CA ARG A 331 -21.66 1.86 22.56
C ARG A 331 -20.50 2.78 22.16
N LEU A 332 -20.78 4.07 21.90
CA LEU A 332 -19.74 5.06 21.66
C LEU A 332 -18.77 5.17 22.84
N LEU A 333 -19.26 5.24 24.08
CA LEU A 333 -18.39 5.34 25.26
C LEU A 333 -17.43 4.15 25.40
N LYS A 334 -17.89 2.94 25.02
CA LYS A 334 -17.03 1.75 24.98
C LYS A 334 -15.90 1.88 23.94
N ASP A 335 -16.20 2.45 22.78
CA ASP A 335 -15.20 2.71 21.73
C ASP A 335 -14.25 3.86 22.11
N VAL A 336 -14.78 4.93 22.73
CA VAL A 336 -14.02 6.08 23.25
C VAL A 336 -12.98 5.61 24.26
N GLY A 337 -13.36 4.74 25.20
CA GLY A 337 -12.42 4.15 26.16
C GLY A 337 -11.36 3.22 25.54
N GLN A 338 -11.45 2.89 24.25
CA GLN A 338 -10.45 2.07 23.53
C GLN A 338 -9.72 2.88 22.45
N MET A 339 -9.83 4.21 22.42
CA MET A 339 -9.09 5.02 21.45
C MET A 339 -7.58 4.92 21.65
N SER A 340 -6.83 4.87 20.55
CA SER A 340 -5.37 4.91 20.60
C SER A 340 -4.87 6.26 21.14
N PRO A 341 -3.95 6.29 22.12
CA PRO A 341 -3.35 7.54 22.60
C PRO A 341 -2.38 8.16 21.57
N HIS A 342 -1.83 7.33 20.68
CA HIS A 342 -0.86 7.72 19.65
C HIS A 342 -1.54 8.13 18.33
N GLY A 343 -2.83 7.80 18.19
CA GLY A 343 -3.76 8.52 17.33
C GLY A 343 -3.70 8.35 15.82
N GLN A 344 -2.81 7.57 15.20
CA GLN A 344 -2.73 7.59 13.71
C GLN A 344 -2.38 6.24 13.05
N THR A 345 -3.33 5.72 12.26
CA THR A 345 -3.13 4.78 11.14
C THR A 345 -2.68 5.49 9.85
N TYR A 346 -2.38 6.80 9.90
CA TYR A 346 -1.98 7.59 8.74
C TYR A 346 -0.81 6.96 7.97
N ALA A 347 0.14 6.37 8.69
CA ALA A 347 1.26 5.64 8.10
C ALA A 347 0.79 4.45 7.23
N LEU A 348 -0.20 3.69 7.71
CA LEU A 348 -0.81 2.60 6.95
C LEU A 348 -1.64 3.12 5.77
N GLU A 349 -2.37 4.24 5.90
CA GLU A 349 -3.07 4.86 4.77
C GLU A 349 -2.08 5.33 3.68
N ALA A 350 -0.96 5.92 4.10
CA ALA A 350 0.11 6.35 3.21
C ALA A 350 0.76 5.14 2.53
N PHE A 351 1.06 4.08 3.28
CA PHE A 351 1.56 2.81 2.72
C PHE A 351 0.56 2.18 1.75
N HIS A 352 -0.73 2.12 2.08
CA HIS A 352 -1.76 1.59 1.19
C HIS A 352 -1.89 2.39 -0.11
N SER A 353 -1.61 3.69 -0.06
CA SER A 353 -1.51 4.54 -1.25
C SER A 353 -0.29 4.18 -2.11
N VAL A 354 0.87 3.92 -1.50
CA VAL A 354 2.05 3.38 -2.20
C VAL A 354 1.76 2.01 -2.81
N LEU A 355 1.15 1.11 -2.04
CA LEU A 355 0.79 -0.24 -2.48
C LEU A 355 -0.18 -0.22 -3.67
N ILE A 356 -1.06 0.78 -3.78
CA ILE A 356 -1.91 0.95 -4.98
C ILE A 356 -1.09 1.19 -6.25
N ASN A 357 0.05 1.88 -6.17
CA ASN A 357 0.90 2.12 -7.34
C ASN A 357 1.56 0.83 -7.81
N PHE A 358 2.05 0.01 -6.88
CA PHE A 358 2.71 -1.25 -7.19
C PHE A 358 1.72 -2.39 -7.50
N ALA A 359 0.57 -2.42 -6.85
CA ALA A 359 -0.47 -3.45 -6.98
C ALA A 359 -1.87 -2.81 -7.04
N PRO A 360 -2.24 -2.19 -8.18
CA PRO A 360 -3.52 -1.52 -8.34
C PRO A 360 -4.68 -2.51 -8.31
N LYS A 361 -5.83 -2.05 -7.79
CA LYS A 361 -7.03 -2.89 -7.67
C LYS A 361 -7.72 -3.21 -9.01
N SER A 362 -7.33 -2.50 -10.07
CA SER A 362 -7.86 -2.69 -11.42
C SER A 362 -7.21 -3.85 -12.18
N GLN A 363 -6.19 -4.50 -11.61
CA GLN A 363 -5.46 -5.58 -12.26
C GLN A 363 -5.38 -6.80 -11.33
N ALA A 364 -5.55 -7.98 -11.93
CA ALA A 364 -5.34 -9.24 -11.24
C ALA A 364 -3.86 -9.65 -11.33
N PHE A 365 -3.30 -10.09 -10.20
CA PHE A 365 -1.94 -10.60 -10.11
C PHE A 365 -1.95 -12.09 -9.74
N SER A 366 -0.88 -12.80 -10.11
CA SER A 366 -0.60 -14.13 -9.55
C SER A 366 -0.29 -14.01 -8.04
N PRO A 367 -0.42 -15.09 -7.25
CA PRO A 367 -0.07 -15.03 -5.82
C PRO A 367 1.38 -14.56 -5.58
N ALA A 368 2.33 -15.04 -6.39
CA ALA A 368 3.72 -14.62 -6.35
C ALA A 368 3.91 -13.15 -6.74
N GLY A 369 3.18 -12.71 -7.78
CA GLY A 369 3.22 -11.32 -8.25
C GLY A 369 2.65 -10.35 -7.23
N MET A 370 1.56 -10.71 -6.56
CA MET A 370 0.98 -9.91 -5.47
C MET A 370 1.98 -9.79 -4.32
N LEU A 371 2.57 -10.91 -3.88
CA LEU A 371 3.54 -10.92 -2.79
C LEU A 371 4.78 -10.06 -3.11
N ALA A 372 5.36 -10.23 -4.29
CA ALA A 372 6.55 -9.47 -4.70
C ALA A 372 6.26 -7.97 -4.85
N ARG A 373 5.11 -7.60 -5.42
CA ARG A 373 4.71 -6.19 -5.54
C ARG A 373 4.40 -5.55 -4.19
N THR A 374 3.84 -6.29 -3.25
CA THR A 374 3.67 -5.83 -1.87
C THR A 374 5.03 -5.56 -1.21
N ARG A 375 5.99 -6.48 -1.34
CA ARG A 375 7.34 -6.28 -0.79
C ARG A 375 8.06 -5.10 -1.41
N LEU A 376 7.93 -4.90 -2.73
CA LEU A 376 8.45 -3.70 -3.40
C LEU A 376 7.82 -2.41 -2.87
N ALA A 377 6.52 -2.41 -2.62
CA ALA A 377 5.84 -1.28 -2.00
C ALA A 377 6.37 -1.02 -0.58
N ILE A 378 6.69 -2.07 0.18
CA ILE A 378 7.27 -1.95 1.52
C ILE A 378 8.68 -1.38 1.44
N LEU A 379 9.56 -1.94 0.61
CA LEU A 379 10.92 -1.42 0.39
C LEU A 379 10.87 0.08 0.04
N HIS A 380 10.02 0.45 -0.93
CA HIS A 380 9.84 1.85 -1.32
C HIS A 380 9.33 2.73 -0.17
N TYR A 381 8.30 2.28 0.56
CA TYR A 381 7.74 3.03 1.68
C TYR A 381 8.76 3.20 2.81
N ASN A 382 9.44 2.12 3.18
CA ASN A 382 10.43 2.12 4.26
C ASN A 382 11.62 3.00 3.92
N GLU A 383 12.10 3.03 2.68
CA GLU A 383 13.16 3.97 2.29
C GLU A 383 12.70 5.44 2.39
N ASN A 384 11.41 5.71 2.12
CA ASN A 384 10.88 7.06 1.94
C ASN A 384 10.00 7.59 3.08
N SER A 385 9.83 6.85 4.18
CA SER A 385 8.91 7.21 5.28
C SER A 385 9.44 8.34 6.17
N ASP A 386 10.77 8.52 6.25
CA ASP A 386 11.42 9.50 7.13
C ASP A 386 11.98 10.71 6.38
N ARG A 387 11.45 11.00 5.19
CA ARG A 387 11.90 12.14 4.40
C ARG A 387 11.74 13.45 5.17
N CYS A 388 12.81 14.23 5.23
CA CYS A 388 12.84 15.54 5.84
C CYS A 388 12.00 16.55 5.05
N GLN A 389 11.63 17.67 5.70
CA GLN A 389 11.07 18.81 4.98
C GLN A 389 12.15 19.41 4.07
N ALA A 390 11.80 19.68 2.81
CA ALA A 390 12.66 20.36 1.86
C ALA A 390 12.90 21.80 2.32
N VAL A 391 14.10 22.30 2.06
CA VAL A 391 14.49 23.68 2.36
C VAL A 391 14.89 24.42 1.08
N THR A 392 14.73 25.75 1.07
CA THR A 392 15.24 26.59 -0.01
C THR A 392 16.77 26.64 0.02
N GLN A 393 17.40 27.23 -1.00
CA GLN A 393 18.85 27.50 -0.97
C GLN A 393 19.29 28.38 0.21
N ARG A 394 18.36 29.13 0.82
CA ARG A 394 18.59 29.98 2.00
C ARG A 394 18.35 29.26 3.33
N GLY A 395 17.89 28.00 3.30
CA GLY A 395 17.57 27.21 4.49
C GLY A 395 16.11 27.32 4.95
N ASP A 396 15.24 28.04 4.23
CA ASP A 396 13.85 28.24 4.65
C ASP A 396 13.00 26.97 4.40
N PRO A 397 12.14 26.53 5.35
CA PRO A 397 11.28 25.38 5.17
C PRO A 397 10.28 25.57 4.02
N CYS A 398 10.24 24.62 3.09
CA CYS A 398 9.34 24.66 1.94
C CYS A 398 7.96 24.10 2.29
N PHE A 399 6.91 24.75 1.78
CA PHE A 399 5.53 24.33 1.92
C PHE A 399 4.85 24.23 0.55
N THR A 400 3.91 23.29 0.44
CA THR A 400 2.97 23.19 -0.67
C THR A 400 1.58 23.55 -0.19
N VAL A 401 0.88 24.40 -0.93
CA VAL A 401 -0.53 24.72 -0.65
C VAL A 401 -1.41 23.61 -1.18
N THR A 402 -2.21 23.00 -0.30
CA THR A 402 -3.17 21.96 -0.66
C THR A 402 -4.59 22.43 -0.37
N THR A 403 -5.47 22.31 -1.36
CA THR A 403 -6.89 22.64 -1.21
C THR A 403 -7.71 21.37 -0.98
N SER A 404 -8.42 21.29 0.14
CA SER A 404 -9.21 20.10 0.46
C SER A 404 -10.56 20.11 -0.26
N LYS A 405 -10.81 19.13 -1.14
CA LYS A 405 -12.14 18.88 -1.72
C LYS A 405 -13.20 18.64 -0.63
N ALA A 406 -12.83 17.90 0.43
CA ALA A 406 -13.72 17.58 1.55
C ALA A 406 -14.07 18.81 2.41
N ARG A 407 -13.22 19.84 2.44
CA ARG A 407 -13.47 21.12 3.13
C ARG A 407 -13.84 22.24 2.14
N LYS A 408 -14.51 21.89 1.03
CA LYS A 408 -15.01 22.86 0.02
C LYS A 408 -13.96 23.86 -0.47
N GLY A 409 -12.73 23.39 -0.71
CA GLY A 409 -11.66 24.22 -1.27
C GLY A 409 -10.81 24.97 -0.25
N HIS A 410 -11.04 24.80 1.06
CA HIS A 410 -10.17 25.40 2.08
C HIS A 410 -8.70 25.02 1.87
N ALA A 411 -7.85 26.04 1.79
CA ALA A 411 -6.42 25.90 1.55
C ALA A 411 -5.67 25.68 2.88
N THR A 412 -4.76 24.71 2.87
CA THR A 412 -3.87 24.42 4.00
C THR A 412 -2.44 24.28 3.48
N ALA A 413 -1.50 24.96 4.13
CA ALA A 413 -0.08 24.71 3.92
C ALA A 413 0.27 23.31 4.45
N ARG A 414 1.02 22.54 3.67
CA ARG A 414 1.62 21.27 4.07
C ARG A 414 3.12 21.32 3.83
N GLU A 415 3.89 20.73 4.71
CA GLU A 415 5.34 20.58 4.51
C GLU A 415 5.61 19.88 3.19
N LYS A 416 6.46 20.49 2.36
CA LYS A 416 6.98 19.83 1.17
C LYS A 416 8.16 18.95 1.61
N LYS A 417 8.04 17.63 1.50
CA LYS A 417 9.15 16.71 1.80
C LYS A 417 10.20 16.73 0.68
N THR A 418 11.43 16.30 0.98
CA THR A 418 12.49 16.06 -0.02
C THR A 418 12.04 15.06 -1.09
N ASP A 419 12.69 15.06 -2.25
CA ASP A 419 12.35 14.11 -3.31
C ASP A 419 12.60 12.66 -2.86
N PRO A 420 11.78 11.70 -3.33
CA PRO A 420 11.96 10.30 -2.97
C PRO A 420 13.24 9.71 -3.58
N THR A 421 13.83 8.77 -2.87
CA THR A 421 14.97 7.97 -3.33
C THR A 421 14.49 6.59 -3.80
N TYR A 422 15.37 5.90 -4.54
CA TYR A 422 15.10 4.59 -5.13
C TYR A 422 16.32 3.66 -5.00
N GLU A 423 17.03 3.74 -3.88
CA GLU A 423 18.26 2.96 -3.64
C GLU A 423 17.97 1.46 -3.56
N TYR A 424 16.80 1.06 -3.03
CA TYR A 424 16.32 -0.31 -3.03
C TYR A 424 16.28 -0.92 -4.44
N VAL A 425 16.01 -0.11 -5.49
CA VAL A 425 16.03 -0.57 -6.89
C VAL A 425 17.46 -0.94 -7.30
N GLY A 426 18.46 -0.19 -6.83
CA GLY A 426 19.87 -0.48 -7.06
C GLY A 426 20.28 -1.82 -6.44
N LYS A 427 19.93 -2.05 -5.16
CA LYS A 427 20.18 -3.33 -4.47
C LYS A 427 19.54 -4.51 -5.22
N LEU A 428 18.29 -4.35 -5.64
CA LEU A 428 17.56 -5.37 -6.39
C LEU A 428 18.20 -5.68 -7.75
N VAL A 429 18.62 -4.67 -8.51
CA VAL A 429 19.29 -4.88 -9.81
C VAL A 429 20.63 -5.58 -9.62
N GLN A 430 21.41 -5.22 -8.59
CA GLN A 430 22.67 -5.89 -8.26
C GLN A 430 22.44 -7.38 -7.94
N GLU A 431 21.44 -7.69 -7.12
CA GLU A 431 21.07 -9.07 -6.80
C GLU A 431 20.62 -9.86 -8.03
N VAL A 432 19.85 -9.24 -8.93
CA VAL A 432 19.43 -9.88 -10.19
C VAL A 432 20.63 -10.19 -11.08
N MET A 433 21.60 -9.28 -11.18
CA MET A 433 22.82 -9.50 -11.97
C MET A 433 23.65 -10.66 -11.40
N ALA A 434 23.87 -10.67 -10.08
CA ALA A 434 24.59 -11.76 -9.41
C ALA A 434 23.86 -13.12 -9.56
N SER A 435 22.53 -13.13 -9.39
CA SER A 435 21.71 -14.33 -9.63
C SER A 435 21.75 -14.80 -11.08
N ASN A 436 21.83 -13.87 -12.05
CA ASN A 436 21.90 -14.21 -13.46
C ASN A 436 23.24 -14.84 -13.83
N GLU A 437 24.36 -14.41 -13.25
CA GLU A 437 25.69 -15.00 -13.49
C GLU A 437 25.74 -16.49 -13.12
N GLN A 438 24.98 -16.89 -12.09
CA GLN A 438 24.88 -18.28 -11.63
C GLN A 438 23.77 -19.09 -12.33
N CYS A 439 22.94 -18.44 -13.16
CA CYS A 439 21.74 -19.05 -13.73
C CYS A 439 22.01 -19.66 -15.12
N THR A 440 22.15 -20.98 -15.18
CA THR A 440 22.30 -21.72 -16.45
C THR A 440 21.06 -21.61 -17.34
N SER A 441 19.88 -21.90 -16.81
CA SER A 441 18.59 -21.87 -17.52
C SER A 441 17.53 -21.10 -16.74
N LEU A 442 16.86 -20.14 -17.39
CA LEU A 442 15.82 -19.37 -16.72
C LEU A 442 14.56 -20.22 -16.52
N GLU A 443 14.24 -21.06 -17.49
CA GLU A 443 13.06 -21.91 -17.48
C GLU A 443 13.15 -22.93 -16.35
N GLU A 444 14.30 -23.60 -16.20
CA GLU A 444 14.54 -24.55 -15.12
C GLU A 444 14.51 -23.87 -13.76
N VAL A 445 15.16 -22.70 -13.62
CA VAL A 445 15.16 -21.94 -12.37
C VAL A 445 13.76 -21.41 -12.04
N ALA A 446 12.99 -20.96 -13.04
CA ALA A 446 11.61 -20.52 -12.84
C ALA A 446 10.70 -21.65 -12.33
N VAL A 447 10.93 -22.88 -12.79
CA VAL A 447 10.22 -24.07 -12.30
C VAL A 447 10.70 -24.45 -10.91
N ALA A 448 12.01 -24.50 -10.67
CA ALA A 448 12.60 -24.91 -9.39
C ALA A 448 12.27 -23.93 -8.24
N LYS A 449 12.27 -22.62 -8.52
CA LYS A 449 11.96 -21.56 -7.54
C LYS A 449 10.46 -21.24 -7.45
N LYS A 450 9.61 -22.02 -8.12
CA LYS A 450 8.16 -21.78 -8.11
C LYS A 450 7.59 -22.03 -6.73
N ARG A 451 7.24 -20.94 -6.03
CA ARG A 451 6.55 -21.02 -4.73
C ARG A 451 5.16 -21.63 -4.90
N ILE A 452 4.84 -22.60 -4.05
CA ILE A 452 3.53 -23.24 -4.00
C ILE A 452 2.59 -22.33 -3.21
N PHE A 453 1.45 -22.01 -3.80
CA PHE A 453 0.38 -21.25 -3.18
C PHE A 453 -0.90 -22.09 -3.15
N PRO A 454 -1.82 -21.80 -2.22
CA PRO A 454 -3.13 -22.42 -2.18
C PRO A 454 -3.85 -22.32 -3.54
N ALA A 455 -4.59 -23.37 -3.90
CA ALA A 455 -5.40 -23.34 -5.11
C ALA A 455 -6.46 -22.21 -5.02
N PRO A 456 -6.78 -21.52 -6.12
CA PRO A 456 -7.84 -20.52 -6.09
C PRO A 456 -9.18 -21.19 -5.76
N ARG A 457 -10.04 -20.51 -5.02
CA ARG A 457 -11.35 -21.04 -4.58
C ARG A 457 -12.19 -21.63 -5.73
N ASN A 458 -12.10 -21.04 -6.93
CA ASN A 458 -12.83 -21.52 -8.10
C ASN A 458 -12.30 -22.84 -8.69
N ALA A 459 -11.17 -23.36 -8.22
CA ALA A 459 -10.64 -24.66 -8.62
C ALA A 459 -11.45 -25.81 -8.02
N ALA A 460 -12.15 -25.59 -6.90
CA ALA A 460 -13.02 -26.57 -6.27
C ALA A 460 -14.35 -26.78 -7.00
N PHE A 461 -14.67 -25.93 -7.99
CA PHE A 461 -15.93 -26.01 -8.73
C PHE A 461 -15.69 -26.53 -10.15
N THR A 462 -16.59 -27.38 -10.62
CA THR A 462 -16.61 -27.81 -12.02
C THR A 462 -16.81 -26.58 -12.91
N ARG A 463 -15.93 -26.41 -13.90
CA ARG A 463 -16.04 -25.33 -14.88
C ARG A 463 -16.83 -25.83 -16.08
N PRO A 464 -18.04 -25.30 -16.34
CA PRO A 464 -18.76 -25.62 -17.57
C PRO A 464 -17.92 -25.18 -18.78
N SER A 465 -18.11 -25.84 -19.92
CA SER A 465 -17.37 -25.49 -21.12
C SER A 465 -17.70 -24.06 -21.57
N LYS A 466 -16.75 -23.39 -22.23
CA LYS A 466 -16.98 -22.07 -22.84
C LYS A 466 -18.20 -22.10 -23.77
N ARG A 467 -18.39 -23.22 -24.49
CA ARG A 467 -19.52 -23.41 -25.41
C ARG A 467 -20.85 -23.40 -24.66
N GLU A 468 -20.97 -24.12 -23.55
CA GLU A 468 -22.19 -24.13 -22.71
C GLU A 468 -22.48 -22.77 -22.10
N LEU A 469 -21.44 -22.10 -21.56
CA LEU A 469 -21.58 -20.76 -20.99
C LEU A 469 -22.06 -19.74 -22.04
N VAL A 470 -21.50 -19.80 -23.26
CA VAL A 470 -21.95 -18.94 -24.37
C VAL A 470 -23.37 -19.26 -24.79
N LYS A 471 -23.75 -20.55 -24.88
CA LYS A 471 -25.13 -20.96 -25.21
C LYS A 471 -26.12 -20.44 -24.17
N ALA A 472 -25.83 -20.62 -22.87
CA ALA A 472 -26.65 -20.14 -21.77
C ALA A 472 -26.72 -18.60 -21.68
N ARG A 473 -25.62 -17.91 -22.01
CA ARG A 473 -25.60 -16.44 -22.09
C ARG A 473 -26.46 -15.94 -23.25
N ARG A 474 -26.35 -16.58 -24.42
CA ARG A 474 -27.12 -16.23 -25.63
C ARG A 474 -28.59 -16.56 -25.48
N SER A 475 -28.97 -17.66 -24.84
CA SER A 475 -30.37 -18.01 -24.61
C SER A 475 -31.10 -17.06 -23.64
N ARG A 476 -30.37 -16.25 -22.86
CA ARG A 476 -30.94 -15.22 -21.98
C ARG A 476 -31.34 -13.94 -22.71
N PHE A 477 -30.80 -13.70 -23.89
CA PHE A 477 -31.25 -12.63 -24.78
C PHE A 477 -32.12 -13.33 -25.81
N GLY A 478 -33.45 -13.22 -25.66
CA GLY A 478 -34.41 -13.89 -26.55
C GLY A 478 -33.98 -13.75 -28.01
N GLN A 479 -34.13 -14.81 -28.79
CA GLN A 479 -33.97 -14.74 -30.23
C GLN A 479 -34.93 -13.66 -30.72
N VAL A 480 -34.40 -12.49 -31.09
CA VAL A 480 -35.16 -11.54 -31.90
C VAL A 480 -35.28 -12.24 -33.25
N THR A 481 -36.42 -12.86 -33.48
CA THR A 481 -36.76 -13.44 -34.78
C THR A 481 -36.72 -12.30 -35.80
N PRO A 482 -36.04 -12.48 -36.95
CA PRO A 482 -35.94 -11.45 -37.99
C PRO A 482 -37.30 -11.04 -38.56
#